data_AF-F4MZC4-F1
#
_entry.id   AF-F4MZC4-F1
#
_cell.length_a   1.000
_cell.length_b   1.000
_cell.length_c   1.000
_cell.angle_alpha   90.00
_cell.angle_beta   90.00
_cell.angle_gamma   90.00
#
_symmetry.space_group_name_H-M   'P 1'
#
loop_
_entity.id
_entity.type
_entity.pdbx_description
1 polymer ?
#
loop_
_entity_poly.entity_id
_entity_poly.type
_entity_poly.pdbx_seq_one_letter_code
_entity_poly.pdbx_strand_id
1 'polypeptide(L)'
;ADKQDAYPANLSGGQKQRVAIARALASNPKVLLCDEATSALDPATTRSILELLKDINRRLGLTILLITHEMDVVKRICDQVAVISEGKLIEKDSVSEVFSHPKTPLAQQFIQSTLHLDIPEDYALRMTQEPTKDQVPLLKLEFTGQSVDAPLISQAVRRFNIDIGILSSQMDYAGGVKFGVMLAELHGDNQDGLAAIKFLQDHHVKVEVLGYV
;
A
#
# COMPACT_ATOMS: atom_id res chain seq x y z
N ALA A 1 -1.83 32.79 14.17
CA ALA A 1 -1.58 34.08 14.84
C ALA A 1 -1.03 33.85 16.25
N ASP A 2 -1.64 32.96 17.04
CA ASP A 2 -1.44 32.83 18.51
C ASP A 2 -0.08 32.29 18.98
N LYS A 3 0.84 31.94 18.06
CA LYS A 3 2.16 31.35 18.37
C LYS A 3 3.31 32.03 17.62
N GLN A 4 3.09 33.22 17.07
CA GLN A 4 4.10 33.94 16.28
C GLN A 4 5.38 34.22 17.08
N ASP A 5 5.22 34.64 18.34
CA ASP A 5 6.35 34.99 19.23
C ASP A 5 6.75 33.83 20.15
N ALA A 6 6.21 32.63 19.93
CA ALA A 6 6.50 31.48 20.76
C ALA A 6 7.86 30.86 20.40
N TYR A 7 8.71 30.69 21.42
CA TYR A 7 9.98 29.97 21.25
C TYR A 7 9.76 28.50 20.87
N PRO A 8 10.69 27.86 20.13
CA PRO A 8 10.57 26.47 19.70
C PRO A 8 10.25 25.49 20.82
N ALA A 9 10.72 25.72 22.05
CA ALA A 9 10.43 24.88 23.21
C ALA A 9 8.93 24.76 23.53
N ASN A 10 8.13 25.75 23.16
CA ASN A 10 6.70 25.84 23.46
C ASN A 10 5.80 25.38 22.29
N LEU A 11 6.40 24.77 21.26
CA LEU A 11 5.71 24.31 20.05
C LEU A 11 5.64 22.78 20.02
N SER A 12 4.51 22.24 19.56
CA SER A 12 4.38 20.82 19.24
C SER A 12 5.24 20.43 18.03
N GLY A 13 5.48 19.14 17.81
CA GLY A 13 6.24 18.64 16.65
C GLY A 13 5.71 19.19 15.32
N GLY A 14 4.40 19.10 15.08
CA GLY A 14 3.79 19.62 13.86
C GLY A 14 3.84 21.15 13.72
N GLN A 15 3.84 21.88 14.85
CA GLN A 15 4.04 23.33 14.82
C GLN A 15 5.48 23.68 14.44
N LYS A 16 6.47 23.02 15.03
CA LYS A 16 7.88 23.16 14.65
C LYS A 16 8.10 22.84 13.18
N GLN A 17 7.45 21.80 12.67
CA GLN A 17 7.54 21.42 11.26
C GLN A 17 6.94 22.49 10.33
N ARG A 18 5.80 23.07 10.69
CA ARG A 18 5.22 24.21 9.95
C ARG A 18 6.14 25.42 9.93
N VAL A 19 6.81 25.73 11.04
CA VAL A 19 7.83 26.80 11.08
C VAL A 19 9.02 26.46 10.18
N ALA A 20 9.49 25.21 10.19
CA ALA A 20 10.57 24.76 9.32
C ALA A 20 10.21 24.86 7.82
N ILE A 21 8.98 24.48 7.46
CA ILE A 21 8.45 24.63 6.09
C ILE A 21 8.37 26.12 5.73
N ALA A 22 7.79 26.96 6.59
CA ALA A 22 7.71 28.40 6.35
C ALA A 22 9.10 29.02 6.15
N ARG A 23 10.09 28.62 6.96
CA ARG A 23 11.49 29.04 6.82
C ARG A 23 12.08 28.60 5.48
N ALA A 24 11.82 27.37 5.03
CA ALA A 24 12.31 26.87 3.76
C ALA A 24 11.68 27.63 2.57
N LEU A 25 10.41 28.03 2.68
CA LEU A 25 9.69 28.77 1.65
C LEU A 25 9.98 30.27 1.64
N ALA A 26 10.55 30.83 2.71
CA ALA A 26 10.77 32.27 2.85
C ALA A 26 11.66 32.87 1.74
N SER A 27 12.51 32.07 1.10
CA SER A 27 13.36 32.47 -0.03
C SER A 27 12.69 32.34 -1.40
N ASN A 28 11.41 32.00 -1.46
CA ASN A 28 10.69 31.66 -2.70
C ASN A 28 11.45 30.64 -3.58
N PRO A 29 11.81 29.47 -3.03
CA PRO A 29 12.56 28.48 -3.78
C PRO A 29 11.73 27.87 -4.91
N LYS A 30 12.40 27.29 -5.91
CA LYS A 30 11.76 26.46 -6.95
C LYS A 30 11.71 24.98 -6.57
N VAL A 31 12.57 24.56 -5.63
CA VAL A 31 12.73 23.17 -5.19
C VAL A 31 12.75 23.13 -3.67
N LEU A 32 12.00 22.19 -3.10
CA LEU A 32 12.01 21.86 -1.68
C LEU A 32 12.52 20.44 -1.47
N LEU A 33 13.52 20.29 -0.61
CA LEU A 33 14.04 18.99 -0.19
C LEU A 33 13.46 18.66 1.18
N CYS A 34 12.81 17.51 1.29
CA CYS A 34 12.23 17.00 2.52
C CYS A 34 12.96 15.72 2.92
N ASP A 35 13.72 15.79 4.01
CA ASP A 35 14.43 14.64 4.57
C ASP A 35 13.71 14.16 5.82
N GLU A 36 13.04 13.00 5.74
CA GLU A 36 12.24 12.38 6.80
C GLU A 36 11.34 13.37 7.57
N ALA A 37 10.71 14.29 6.85
CA ALA A 37 10.01 15.45 7.41
C ALA A 37 8.85 15.13 8.36
N THR A 38 8.45 13.87 8.48
CA THR A 38 7.29 13.41 9.26
C THR A 38 7.60 12.30 10.26
N SER A 39 8.84 11.78 10.33
CA SER A 39 9.15 10.57 11.13
C SER A 39 8.98 10.77 12.64
N ALA A 40 9.12 12.01 13.13
CA ALA A 40 8.95 12.35 14.54
C ALA A 40 7.54 12.85 14.92
N LEU A 41 6.56 12.67 14.03
CA LEU A 41 5.20 13.18 14.19
C LEU A 41 4.20 12.03 14.39
N ASP A 42 3.15 12.29 15.16
CA ASP A 42 2.03 11.35 15.26
C ASP A 42 1.28 11.23 13.91
N PRO A 43 0.56 10.12 13.65
CA PRO A 43 -0.10 9.89 12.36
C PRO A 43 -1.07 11.00 11.91
N ALA A 44 -1.78 11.63 12.84
CA ALA A 44 -2.73 12.69 12.52
C ALA A 44 -2.00 13.98 12.11
N THR A 45 -0.92 14.31 12.81
CA THR A 45 -0.06 15.44 12.45
C THR A 45 0.69 15.19 11.15
N THR A 46 1.23 13.99 10.92
CA THR A 46 1.87 13.59 9.65
C THR A 46 0.94 13.86 8.48
N ARG A 47 -0.30 13.37 8.55
CA ARG A 47 -1.30 13.62 7.51
C ARG A 47 -1.52 15.11 7.25
N SER A 48 -1.66 15.91 8.30
CA SER A 48 -1.84 17.37 8.19
C SER A 48 -0.66 18.06 7.51
N ILE A 49 0.57 17.61 7.77
CA ILE A 49 1.79 18.16 7.15
C ILE A 49 1.89 17.76 5.67
N LEU A 50 1.56 16.51 5.34
CA LEU A 50 1.56 16.04 3.95
C LEU A 50 0.51 16.76 3.10
N GLU A 51 -0.69 16.98 3.64
CA GLU A 51 -1.74 17.77 2.98
C GLU A 51 -1.28 19.21 2.73
N LEU A 52 -0.58 19.83 3.69
CA LEU A 52 0.03 21.15 3.53
C LEU A 52 1.07 21.17 2.41
N LEU A 53 1.99 20.20 2.35
CA LEU A 53 3.00 20.10 1.29
C LEU A 53 2.35 19.96 -0.10
N LYS A 54 1.28 19.16 -0.19
CA LYS A 54 0.52 18.97 -1.43
C LYS A 54 -0.19 20.26 -1.87
N ASP A 55 -0.75 21.04 -0.93
CA ASP A 55 -1.33 22.35 -1.24
C ASP A 55 -0.26 23.34 -1.75
N ILE A 56 0.91 23.37 -1.09
CA ILE A 56 2.04 24.22 -1.50
C ILE A 56 2.50 23.88 -2.91
N ASN A 57 2.69 22.58 -3.22
CA ASN A 57 3.05 22.12 -4.56
C ASN A 57 2.04 22.60 -5.60
N ARG A 58 0.74 22.43 -5.35
CA ARG A 58 -0.34 22.82 -6.27
C ARG A 58 -0.43 24.33 -6.48
N ARG A 59 -0.29 25.12 -5.41
CA ARG A 59 -0.49 26.57 -5.46
C ARG A 59 0.72 27.32 -5.98
N LEU A 60 1.93 26.85 -5.65
CA LEU A 60 3.17 27.55 -6.00
C LEU A 60 3.90 26.91 -7.18
N GLY A 61 3.47 25.74 -7.66
CA GLY A 61 4.20 24.97 -8.67
C GLY A 61 5.57 24.50 -8.18
N LEU A 62 5.71 24.31 -6.86
CA LEU A 62 6.98 24.00 -6.22
C LEU A 62 7.36 22.53 -6.47
N THR A 63 8.58 22.27 -6.94
CA THR A 63 9.09 20.90 -7.06
C THR A 63 9.50 20.38 -5.68
N ILE A 64 9.04 19.19 -5.29
CA ILE A 64 9.36 18.60 -3.98
C ILE A 64 10.08 17.27 -4.19
N LEU A 65 11.26 17.11 -3.59
CA LEU A 65 11.94 15.83 -3.44
C LEU A 65 11.82 15.38 -1.99
N LEU A 66 11.22 14.21 -1.78
CA LEU A 66 10.97 13.64 -0.45
C LEU A 66 11.78 12.36 -0.27
N ILE A 67 12.43 12.25 0.88
CA ILE A 67 13.09 11.04 1.38
C ILE A 67 12.29 10.54 2.57
N THR A 68 11.90 9.27 2.54
CA THR A 68 11.12 8.63 3.61
C THR A 68 11.31 7.11 3.55
N HIS A 69 11.18 6.47 4.71
CA HIS A 69 11.05 5.02 4.83
C HIS A 69 9.58 4.56 4.90
N GLU A 70 8.63 5.50 4.96
CA GLU A 70 7.20 5.22 5.11
C GLU A 70 6.49 5.24 3.75
N MET A 71 6.05 4.07 3.30
CA MET A 71 5.40 3.92 2.01
C MET A 71 4.00 4.56 1.99
N ASP A 72 3.36 4.72 3.16
CA ASP A 72 2.13 5.50 3.36
C ASP A 72 2.28 6.97 2.98
N VAL A 73 3.46 7.54 3.20
CA VAL A 73 3.75 8.93 2.81
C VAL A 73 3.83 9.03 1.30
N VAL A 74 4.54 8.09 0.66
CA VAL A 74 4.71 8.02 -0.79
C VAL A 74 3.36 7.96 -1.50
N LYS A 75 2.44 7.08 -1.06
CA LYS A 75 1.10 6.96 -1.66
C LYS A 75 0.29 8.26 -1.68
N ARG A 76 0.47 9.11 -0.67
CA ARG A 76 -0.40 10.27 -0.44
C ARG A 76 -0.04 11.48 -1.28
N ILE A 77 1.26 11.76 -1.42
CA ILE A 77 1.72 13.04 -1.99
C ILE A 77 2.72 12.92 -3.14
N CYS A 78 3.34 11.76 -3.35
CA CYS A 78 4.32 11.60 -4.42
C CYS A 78 3.64 11.29 -5.76
N ASP A 79 4.22 11.81 -6.85
CA ASP A 79 3.82 11.49 -8.22
C ASP A 79 4.70 10.36 -8.80
N GLN A 80 6.00 10.40 -8.48
CA GLN A 80 7.00 9.40 -8.84
C GLN A 80 7.71 8.91 -7.59
N VAL A 81 8.21 7.67 -7.64
CA VAL A 81 8.98 7.05 -6.57
C VAL A 81 10.27 6.47 -7.11
N ALA A 82 11.30 6.52 -6.28
CA ALA A 82 12.62 5.98 -6.53
C ALA A 82 13.00 5.10 -5.34
N VAL A 83 13.25 3.81 -5.56
CA VAL A 83 13.71 2.88 -4.53
C VAL A 83 15.22 2.75 -4.62
N ILE A 84 15.89 2.96 -3.49
CA ILE A 84 17.35 2.92 -3.38
C ILE A 84 17.74 1.78 -2.45
N SER A 85 18.71 0.97 -2.87
CA SER A 85 19.34 -0.07 -2.04
C SER A 85 20.84 -0.09 -2.29
N GLU A 86 21.63 -0.24 -1.23
CA GLU A 86 23.09 -0.30 -1.31
C GLU A 86 23.72 0.87 -2.11
N GLY A 87 23.14 2.07 -1.98
CA GLY A 87 23.58 3.26 -2.70
C GLY A 87 23.25 3.27 -4.20
N LYS A 88 22.43 2.32 -4.69
CA LYS A 88 22.00 2.23 -6.09
C LYS A 88 20.50 2.47 -6.21
N LEU A 89 20.11 3.20 -7.25
CA LEU A 89 18.72 3.30 -7.65
C LEU A 89 18.30 1.98 -8.31
N ILE A 90 17.52 1.18 -7.61
CA ILE A 90 17.11 -0.15 -8.07
C ILE A 90 15.78 -0.11 -8.84
N GLU A 91 14.93 0.87 -8.56
CA GLU A 91 13.63 1.03 -9.22
C GLU A 91 13.25 2.51 -9.25
N LYS A 92 12.68 2.98 -10.36
CA LYS A 92 12.14 4.33 -10.50
C LYS A 92 10.97 4.29 -11.47
N ASP A 93 9.80 4.67 -10.99
CA ASP A 93 8.60 4.70 -11.79
C ASP A 93 7.54 5.64 -11.18
N SER A 94 6.39 5.75 -11.82
CA SER A 94 5.23 6.39 -11.20
C SER A 94 4.80 5.63 -9.94
N VAL A 95 4.17 6.32 -8.99
CA VAL A 95 3.62 5.66 -7.79
C VAL A 95 2.63 4.55 -8.19
N SER A 96 1.78 4.76 -9.21
CA SER A 96 0.85 3.72 -9.65
C SER A 96 1.55 2.45 -10.14
N GLU A 97 2.63 2.60 -10.91
CA GLU A 97 3.37 1.46 -11.47
C GLU A 97 4.12 0.69 -10.38
N VAL A 98 4.82 1.38 -9.47
CA VAL A 98 5.55 0.69 -8.41
C VAL A 98 4.61 -0.06 -7.47
N PHE A 99 3.44 0.51 -7.13
CA PHE A 99 2.48 -0.17 -6.25
C PHE A 99 1.70 -1.31 -6.93
N SER A 100 1.48 -1.23 -8.25
CA SER A 100 0.75 -2.28 -8.97
C SER A 100 1.66 -3.40 -9.46
N HIS A 101 2.85 -3.05 -9.93
CA HIS A 101 3.79 -3.97 -10.58
C HIS A 101 5.22 -3.71 -10.12
N PRO A 102 5.52 -3.90 -8.82
CA PRO A 102 6.87 -3.72 -8.30
C PRO A 102 7.85 -4.70 -8.95
N LYS A 103 8.89 -4.16 -9.57
CA LYS A 103 9.87 -4.92 -10.37
C LYS A 103 10.96 -5.56 -9.52
N THR A 104 11.26 -4.96 -8.37
CA THR A 104 12.35 -5.40 -7.49
C THR A 104 11.84 -6.08 -6.22
N PRO A 105 12.56 -7.07 -5.67
CA PRO A 105 12.18 -7.72 -4.41
C PRO A 105 12.04 -6.74 -3.24
N LEU A 106 12.89 -5.71 -3.18
CA LEU A 106 12.82 -4.71 -2.12
C LEU A 106 11.59 -3.81 -2.26
N ALA A 107 11.22 -3.40 -3.48
CA ALA A 107 9.97 -2.67 -3.69
C ALA A 107 8.75 -3.51 -3.29
N GLN A 108 8.75 -4.81 -3.63
CA GLN A 108 7.72 -5.76 -3.20
C GLN A 108 7.62 -5.82 -1.67
N GLN A 109 8.75 -5.90 -0.96
CA GLN A 109 8.78 -5.91 0.50
C GLN A 109 8.22 -4.61 1.11
N PHE A 110 8.55 -3.44 0.57
CA PHE A 110 8.00 -2.17 1.06
C PHE A 110 6.48 -2.03 0.83
N ILE A 111 5.97 -2.56 -0.27
CA ILE A 111 4.52 -2.53 -0.54
C ILE A 111 3.82 -3.52 0.37
N GLN A 112 4.39 -4.72 0.54
CA GLN A 112 3.87 -5.73 1.46
C GLN A 112 3.84 -5.25 2.90
N SER A 113 4.85 -4.50 3.38
CA SER A 113 4.83 -3.96 4.76
C SER A 113 3.72 -2.94 4.99
N THR A 114 3.12 -2.42 3.93
CA THR A 114 1.96 -1.50 4.01
C THR A 114 0.64 -2.26 4.04
N LEU A 115 0.62 -3.48 3.48
CA LEU A 115 -0.53 -4.36 3.40
C LEU A 115 -0.46 -5.34 4.57
N HIS A 116 -1.19 -5.05 5.64
CA HIS A 116 -1.14 -5.84 6.86
C HIS A 116 -2.04 -7.07 6.69
N LEU A 117 -1.42 -8.18 6.30
CA LEU A 117 -2.08 -9.47 6.19
C LEU A 117 -1.39 -10.49 7.05
N ASP A 118 -1.91 -10.60 8.26
CA ASP A 118 -1.55 -11.68 9.16
C ASP A 118 -2.55 -12.81 8.98
N ILE A 119 -2.04 -14.03 8.83
CA ILE A 119 -2.85 -15.24 8.91
C ILE A 119 -3.26 -15.35 10.40
N PRO A 120 -4.56 -15.42 10.74
CA PRO A 120 -4.97 -15.57 12.13
C PRO A 120 -4.34 -16.83 12.74
N GLU A 121 -3.93 -16.77 14.01
CA GLU A 121 -3.18 -17.86 14.67
C GLU A 121 -3.90 -19.22 14.58
N ASP A 122 -5.22 -19.24 14.74
CA ASP A 122 -6.05 -20.45 14.64
C ASP A 122 -5.92 -21.14 13.28
N TYR A 123 -5.77 -20.37 12.20
CA TYR A 123 -5.56 -20.89 10.85
C TYR A 123 -4.14 -21.41 10.69
N ALA A 124 -3.15 -20.66 11.16
CA ALA A 124 -1.75 -21.07 11.10
C ALA A 124 -1.50 -22.41 11.82
N LEU A 125 -2.21 -22.67 12.93
CA LEU A 125 -2.12 -23.92 13.68
C LEU A 125 -2.77 -25.13 12.99
N ARG A 126 -3.81 -24.90 12.18
CA ARG A 126 -4.58 -25.95 11.49
C ARG A 126 -4.09 -26.21 10.06
N MET A 127 -3.28 -25.30 9.52
CA MET A 127 -2.85 -25.32 8.14
C MET A 127 -1.86 -26.46 7.86
N THR A 128 -2.14 -27.23 6.81
CA THR A 128 -1.25 -28.26 6.27
C THR A 128 -0.79 -27.88 4.86
N GLN A 129 0.38 -28.42 4.46
CA GLN A 129 0.94 -28.20 3.13
C GLN A 129 0.28 -29.08 2.05
N GLU A 130 -0.21 -30.25 2.44
CA GLU A 130 -0.89 -31.18 1.55
C GLU A 130 -2.39 -31.21 1.86
N PRO A 131 -3.26 -31.30 0.83
CA PRO A 131 -4.70 -31.36 1.00
C PRO A 131 -5.12 -32.70 1.59
N THR A 132 -5.97 -32.67 2.62
CA THR A 132 -6.73 -33.85 3.08
C THR A 132 -8.19 -33.76 2.67
N LYS A 133 -8.93 -34.86 2.85
CA LYS A 133 -10.26 -35.09 2.24
C LYS A 133 -11.34 -34.06 2.63
N ASP A 134 -11.15 -33.37 3.75
CA ASP A 134 -12.13 -32.43 4.34
C ASP A 134 -11.56 -31.00 4.50
N GLN A 135 -10.38 -30.72 3.96
CA GLN A 135 -9.75 -29.40 4.06
C GLN A 135 -9.98 -28.56 2.81
N VAL A 136 -10.02 -27.25 3.01
CA VAL A 136 -10.18 -26.26 1.95
C VAL A 136 -8.91 -25.45 1.75
N PRO A 137 -8.55 -25.09 0.51
CA PRO A 137 -7.38 -24.25 0.28
C PRO A 137 -7.58 -22.84 0.82
N LEU A 138 -6.57 -22.37 1.57
CA LEU A 138 -6.41 -20.99 1.99
C LEU A 138 -5.63 -20.23 0.92
N LEU A 139 -6.27 -19.23 0.33
CA LEU A 139 -5.75 -18.44 -0.77
C LEU A 139 -5.38 -17.04 -0.32
N LYS A 140 -4.22 -16.57 -0.80
CA LYS A 140 -3.87 -15.16 -0.83
C LYS A 140 -4.06 -14.63 -2.24
N LEU A 141 -4.97 -13.67 -2.38
CA LEU A 141 -5.34 -13.02 -3.63
C LEU A 141 -4.78 -11.60 -3.63
N GLU A 142 -3.80 -11.30 -4.48
CA GLU A 142 -3.28 -9.95 -4.68
C GLU A 142 -3.93 -9.34 -5.93
N PHE A 143 -4.62 -8.21 -5.75
CA PHE A 143 -5.26 -7.44 -6.80
C PHE A 143 -4.38 -6.25 -7.17
N THR A 144 -4.09 -6.09 -8.46
CA THR A 144 -3.33 -4.96 -8.99
C THR A 144 -4.22 -4.17 -9.96
N GLY A 145 -3.83 -2.93 -10.31
CA GLY A 145 -4.69 -1.91 -10.91
C GLY A 145 -5.51 -2.25 -12.18
N GLN A 146 -5.35 -3.44 -12.77
CA GLN A 146 -6.11 -3.92 -13.92
C GLN A 146 -7.34 -4.77 -13.56
N SER A 147 -7.41 -5.31 -12.34
CA SER A 147 -8.39 -6.36 -11.96
C SER A 147 -9.52 -5.87 -11.03
N VAL A 148 -9.49 -4.60 -10.58
CA VAL A 148 -10.29 -4.18 -9.40
C VAL A 148 -11.71 -3.70 -9.71
N ASP A 149 -11.99 -3.26 -10.93
CA ASP A 149 -13.34 -2.74 -11.26
C ASP A 149 -14.31 -3.84 -11.72
N ALA A 150 -13.81 -5.05 -12.01
CA ALA A 150 -14.65 -6.21 -12.29
C ALA A 150 -15.00 -6.94 -10.98
N PRO A 151 -16.25 -7.40 -10.79
CA PRO A 151 -16.66 -8.17 -9.61
C PRO A 151 -16.18 -9.62 -9.71
N LEU A 152 -14.86 -9.84 -9.82
CA LEU A 152 -14.22 -11.12 -10.14
C LEU A 152 -14.60 -12.22 -9.15
N ILE A 153 -14.62 -11.92 -7.85
CA ILE A 153 -15.01 -12.86 -6.80
C ILE A 153 -16.44 -13.35 -7.01
N SER A 154 -17.39 -12.42 -7.19
CA SER A 154 -18.80 -12.78 -7.43
C SER A 154 -19.00 -13.51 -8.77
N GLN A 155 -18.19 -13.22 -9.79
CA GLN A 155 -18.22 -13.94 -11.05
C GLN A 155 -17.69 -15.37 -10.89
N ALA A 156 -16.60 -15.57 -10.15
CA ALA A 156 -16.02 -16.88 -9.88
C ALA A 156 -17.02 -17.77 -9.11
N VAL A 157 -17.60 -17.25 -8.02
CA VAL A 157 -18.65 -17.93 -7.23
C VAL A 157 -19.80 -18.43 -8.10
N ARG A 158 -20.38 -17.55 -8.93
CA ARG A 158 -21.51 -17.92 -9.80
C ARG A 158 -21.14 -18.86 -10.94
N ARG A 159 -19.94 -18.72 -11.50
CA ARG A 159 -19.51 -19.45 -12.71
C ARG A 159 -19.07 -20.87 -12.40
N PHE A 160 -18.41 -21.07 -11.28
CA PHE A 160 -17.82 -22.34 -10.88
C PHE A 160 -18.56 -23.00 -9.72
N ASN A 161 -19.66 -22.42 -9.25
CA ASN A 161 -20.46 -22.97 -8.15
C ASN A 161 -19.60 -23.27 -6.90
N ILE A 162 -18.74 -22.31 -6.56
CA ILE A 162 -17.85 -22.33 -5.39
C ILE A 162 -18.32 -21.30 -4.37
N ASP A 163 -17.92 -21.47 -3.12
CA ASP A 163 -18.04 -20.43 -2.09
C ASP A 163 -16.67 -19.89 -1.71
N ILE A 164 -16.58 -18.57 -1.50
CA ILE A 164 -15.35 -17.91 -1.06
C ILE A 164 -15.58 -17.29 0.31
N GLY A 165 -14.95 -17.85 1.33
CA GLY A 165 -14.98 -17.34 2.70
C GLY A 165 -13.88 -16.31 2.89
N ILE A 166 -14.22 -15.02 3.03
CA ILE A 166 -13.22 -13.96 3.19
C ILE A 166 -12.81 -13.86 4.67
N LEU A 167 -11.54 -14.10 4.96
CA LEU A 167 -10.97 -13.96 6.31
C LEU A 167 -10.56 -12.51 6.57
N SER A 168 -9.81 -11.96 5.64
CA SER A 168 -9.30 -10.58 5.69
C SER A 168 -9.22 -10.02 4.28
N SER A 169 -9.49 -8.73 4.15
CA SER A 169 -9.39 -8.02 2.89
C SER A 169 -8.98 -6.59 3.16
N GLN A 170 -7.88 -6.16 2.54
CA GLN A 170 -7.44 -4.79 2.57
C GLN A 170 -7.31 -4.28 1.13
N MET A 171 -8.01 -3.19 0.83
CA MET A 171 -7.94 -2.49 -0.45
C MET A 171 -7.45 -1.07 -0.20
N ASP A 172 -6.54 -0.61 -1.04
CA ASP A 172 -5.96 0.72 -0.95
C ASP A 172 -5.81 1.35 -2.35
N TYR A 173 -5.50 2.65 -2.36
CA TYR A 173 -5.43 3.48 -3.55
C TYR A 173 -4.11 4.25 -3.55
N ALA A 174 -3.30 4.06 -4.59
CA ALA A 174 -2.04 4.76 -4.77
C ALA A 174 -1.92 5.21 -6.21
N GLY A 175 -1.57 6.48 -6.45
CA GLY A 175 -1.37 6.98 -7.83
C GLY A 175 -2.58 6.83 -8.75
N GLY A 176 -3.81 6.74 -8.22
CA GLY A 176 -5.04 6.56 -9.01
C GLY A 176 -5.36 5.12 -9.39
N VAL A 177 -4.55 4.14 -8.99
CA VAL A 177 -4.83 2.71 -9.15
C VAL A 177 -5.25 2.11 -7.82
N LYS A 178 -6.22 1.20 -7.88
CA LYS A 178 -6.59 0.35 -6.74
C LYS A 178 -5.66 -0.85 -6.70
N PHE A 179 -5.21 -1.18 -5.51
CA PHE A 179 -4.48 -2.41 -5.26
C PHE A 179 -4.90 -2.94 -3.90
N GLY A 180 -4.71 -4.21 -3.66
CA GLY A 180 -5.09 -4.78 -2.38
C GLY A 180 -4.85 -6.26 -2.34
N VAL A 181 -5.06 -6.82 -1.16
CA VAL A 181 -4.83 -8.22 -0.94
C VAL A 181 -5.94 -8.77 -0.06
N MET A 182 -6.37 -9.98 -0.37
CA MET A 182 -7.42 -10.71 0.32
C MET A 182 -6.92 -12.08 0.72
N LEU A 183 -7.18 -12.46 1.97
CA LEU A 183 -7.02 -13.80 2.48
C LEU A 183 -8.39 -14.47 2.51
N ALA A 184 -8.53 -15.61 1.84
CA ALA A 184 -9.81 -16.25 1.66
C ALA A 184 -9.71 -17.78 1.59
N GLU A 185 -10.70 -18.46 2.15
CA GLU A 185 -10.95 -19.88 1.91
C GLU A 185 -11.72 -20.07 0.61
N LEU A 186 -11.39 -21.14 -0.11
CA LEU A 186 -12.13 -21.57 -1.30
C LEU A 186 -12.82 -22.91 -1.03
N HIS A 187 -14.15 -22.88 -0.98
CA HIS A 187 -14.99 -24.05 -0.76
C HIS A 187 -15.60 -24.50 -2.09
N GLY A 188 -15.51 -25.79 -2.40
CA GLY A 188 -16.07 -26.36 -3.62
C GLY A 188 -15.32 -27.61 -4.07
N ASP A 189 -15.82 -28.23 -5.14
CA ASP A 189 -15.16 -29.40 -5.72
C ASP A 189 -13.78 -29.04 -6.26
N ASN A 190 -12.81 -29.95 -6.13
CA ASN A 190 -11.41 -29.70 -6.56
C ASN A 190 -11.28 -29.22 -8.01
N GLN A 191 -12.12 -29.73 -8.92
CA GLN A 191 -12.09 -29.32 -10.33
C GLN A 191 -12.56 -27.88 -10.52
N ASP A 192 -13.67 -27.51 -9.87
CA ASP A 192 -14.25 -26.18 -9.94
C ASP A 192 -13.39 -25.15 -9.22
N GLY A 193 -12.80 -25.52 -8.08
CA GLY A 193 -11.85 -24.69 -7.36
C GLY A 193 -10.61 -24.35 -8.18
N LEU A 194 -10.01 -25.35 -8.84
CA LEU A 194 -8.89 -25.12 -9.76
C LEU A 194 -9.29 -24.25 -10.96
N ALA A 195 -10.49 -24.45 -11.51
CA ALA A 195 -11.01 -23.62 -12.60
C ALA A 195 -11.22 -22.16 -12.17
N ALA A 196 -11.69 -21.94 -10.94
CA ALA A 196 -11.86 -20.61 -10.36
C ALA A 196 -10.53 -19.90 -10.11
N ILE A 197 -9.53 -20.60 -9.55
CA ILE A 197 -8.17 -20.07 -9.38
C ILE A 197 -7.61 -19.64 -10.73
N LYS A 198 -7.71 -20.50 -11.74
CA LYS A 198 -7.25 -20.19 -13.09
C LYS A 198 -7.99 -18.98 -13.67
N PHE A 199 -9.31 -18.89 -13.51
CA PHE A 199 -10.09 -17.74 -13.94
C PHE A 199 -9.60 -16.44 -13.29
N LEU A 200 -9.32 -16.44 -11.98
CA LEU A 200 -8.80 -15.26 -11.27
C LEU A 200 -7.41 -14.87 -11.82
N GLN A 201 -6.54 -15.85 -12.06
CA GLN A 201 -5.22 -15.63 -12.65
C GLN A 201 -5.30 -15.07 -14.08
N ASP A 202 -6.21 -15.60 -14.92
CA ASP A 202 -6.47 -15.10 -16.27
C ASP A 202 -6.98 -13.65 -16.26
N HIS A 203 -7.57 -13.20 -15.15
CA HIS A 203 -8.02 -11.82 -14.93
C HIS A 203 -7.03 -10.99 -14.10
N HIS A 204 -5.74 -11.37 -14.11
CA HIS A 204 -4.63 -10.62 -13.51
C HIS A 204 -4.68 -10.51 -11.98
N VAL A 205 -5.41 -11.41 -11.30
CA VAL A 205 -5.30 -11.58 -9.86
C VAL A 205 -4.18 -12.55 -9.58
N LYS A 206 -3.18 -12.15 -8.81
CA LYS A 206 -2.12 -13.06 -8.39
C LYS A 206 -2.65 -13.91 -7.24
N VAL A 207 -2.74 -15.21 -7.48
CA VAL A 207 -3.26 -16.19 -6.51
C VAL A 207 -2.12 -17.05 -6.00
N GLU A 208 -1.96 -17.09 -4.69
CA GLU A 208 -1.02 -17.94 -3.97
C GLU A 208 -1.80 -18.85 -3.02
N VAL A 209 -1.58 -20.17 -3.11
CA VAL A 209 -2.15 -21.14 -2.17
C VAL A 209 -1.20 -21.22 -0.98
N LEU A 210 -1.64 -20.78 0.19
CA LEU A 210 -0.82 -20.75 1.40
C LEU A 210 -0.78 -22.11 2.12
N GLY A 211 -1.85 -22.89 1.97
CA GLY A 211 -2.01 -24.21 2.56
C GLY A 211 -3.47 -24.64 2.55
N TYR A 212 -3.80 -25.66 3.34
CA TYR A 212 -5.14 -26.25 3.43
C TYR A 212 -5.58 -26.30 4.91
N VAL A 213 -6.82 -25.89 5.20
CA VAL A 213 -7.37 -25.72 6.57
C VAL A 213 -8.73 -26.38 6.78
#